data_AF-K0STM5-F1
#
_entry.id   AF-K0STM5-F1
#
_cell.length_a   1.000
_cell.length_b   1.000
_cell.length_c   1.000
_cell.angle_alpha   90.00
_cell.angle_beta   90.00
_cell.angle_gamma   90.00
#
_symmetry.space_group_name_H-M   'P 1'
#
loop_
_entity.id
_entity.type
_entity.pdbx_description
1 polymer ?
#
loop_
_entity_poly.entity_id
_entity_poly.type
_entity_poly.pdbx_seq_one_letter_code
_entity_poly.pdbx_strand_id
1 'polypeptide(L)'
;MARVYDNMTPSRAIEAAMVRFYCGIVSWSKGDVGLCIDDPELAHCLMWYTALESYVNLPASSQNPLRLEWLKSAQDNDAGLQQKLVGDPQHFRRRVFQGANLICHVPNPHNDSQWSICLTDSNVDATIEFMHNLLNHPSHNILLKGLRLYHHPQLSARVKQFHCDVCQRVKSGTRGYGHFPPRQVTLLPWEQNDVDLIGPWRIEVGGTRSQRNSYEFYALTCIDRVIGFPDAIRIDRKTSAHIAEKYKEVWLSRYPRPVATAHDLGGKFIGPEFQNLLHDFAITDLPTTSRNPTANGIVERMHLTICNVLRALTREQHPRTLQAAKDMMDSAIATAMHAVRTNVSESTQNLPGALAFRRDMLHNIPVSVDLPAIQQRRQAKVDADLLRLNSKRYSHGYRIGERVLKLIHDPIKLDDRWEGPYPITRVHSHGNVTMELRAGILERINI
;
A
#
# COMPACT_ATOMS: atom_id res chain seq x y z
N MET A 1 -1.80 -6.38 2.84
CA MET A 1 -0.35 -6.28 2.52
C MET A 1 0.44 -6.50 3.81
N ALA A 2 1.58 -7.21 3.76
CA ALA A 2 2.37 -7.58 4.95
C ALA A 2 3.57 -6.64 5.16
N ARG A 3 3.87 -6.32 6.41
CA ARG A 3 5.10 -5.60 6.81
C ARG A 3 5.83 -6.40 7.89
N VAL A 4 7.15 -6.44 7.84
CA VAL A 4 7.97 -7.08 8.89
C VAL A 4 7.76 -6.33 10.21
N TYR A 5 7.50 -7.08 11.28
CA TYR A 5 7.50 -6.55 12.64
C TYR A 5 8.85 -6.85 13.28
N ASP A 6 9.61 -5.81 13.56
CA ASP A 6 10.86 -5.92 14.29
C ASP A 6 10.55 -5.93 15.78
N ASN A 7 11.04 -6.95 16.49
CA ASN A 7 10.90 -7.00 17.94
C ASN A 7 11.51 -5.73 18.55
N MET A 8 10.84 -5.23 19.59
CA MET A 8 11.32 -4.06 20.32
C MET A 8 12.74 -4.32 20.82
N THR A 9 13.59 -3.29 20.73
CA THR A 9 14.88 -3.28 21.43
C THR A 9 14.60 -3.55 22.91
N PRO A 10 15.25 -4.54 23.55
CA PRO A 10 14.96 -4.86 24.94
C PRO A 10 15.24 -3.65 25.81
N SER A 11 14.18 -3.02 26.30
CA SER A 11 14.26 -1.99 27.33
C SER A 11 14.75 -2.67 28.60
N ARG A 12 15.88 -2.22 29.15
CA ARG A 12 16.37 -2.70 30.45
C ARG A 12 15.60 -2.11 31.64
N ALA A 13 14.57 -1.32 31.42
CA ALA A 13 13.54 -0.98 32.39
C ALA A 13 12.47 -0.16 31.68
N ILE A 14 11.24 -0.66 31.67
CA ILE A 14 10.01 0.03 32.09
C ILE A 14 8.87 -0.95 31.82
N GLU A 15 8.31 -1.52 32.90
CA GLU A 15 6.92 -1.95 32.88
C GLU A 15 6.09 -0.70 32.57
N ALA A 16 5.70 -0.58 31.30
CA ALA A 16 4.67 0.37 30.92
C ALA A 16 3.36 -0.14 31.54
N ALA A 17 3.03 0.37 32.73
CA ALA A 17 1.67 0.32 33.24
C ALA A 17 0.78 0.92 32.15
N MET A 18 0.07 0.03 31.44
CA MET A 18 -1.06 0.38 30.61
C MET A 18 -2.01 1.20 31.47
N VAL A 19 -2.04 2.52 31.30
CA VAL A 19 -3.23 3.31 31.60
C VAL A 19 -4.24 2.97 30.50
N ARG A 20 -4.81 1.76 30.60
CA ARG A 20 -6.11 1.46 30.01
C ARG A 20 -7.10 2.29 30.80
N PHE A 21 -7.68 3.30 30.16
CA PHE A 21 -8.96 3.84 30.57
C PHE A 21 -9.97 2.68 30.62
N TYR A 22 -10.19 2.16 31.82
CA TYR A 22 -11.41 1.44 32.16
C TYR A 22 -11.99 2.10 33.40
N CYS A 23 -13.12 2.74 33.20
CA CYS A 23 -14.05 3.14 34.24
C CYS A 23 -14.42 1.88 35.06
N GLY A 24 -14.18 1.89 36.38
CA GLY A 24 -14.68 0.84 37.26
C GLY A 24 -13.86 0.56 38.52
N ILE A 25 -14.28 1.18 39.63
CA ILE A 25 -14.51 0.53 40.94
C ILE A 25 -13.29 -0.11 41.66
N VAL A 26 -12.79 0.64 42.66
CA VAL A 26 -12.53 0.26 44.08
C VAL A 26 -11.13 -0.18 44.52
N SER A 27 -10.73 0.44 45.66
CA SER A 27 -9.90 -0.05 46.78
C SER A 27 -8.38 0.05 46.69
N TRP A 28 -7.83 1.03 47.42
CA TRP A 28 -6.43 1.02 47.87
C TRP A 28 -6.34 0.61 49.35
N SER A 29 -5.59 -0.47 49.60
CA SER A 29 -5.08 -0.83 50.92
C SER A 29 -3.73 -0.13 51.19
N LYS A 30 -3.56 0.31 52.43
CA LYS A 30 -2.45 1.12 53.00
C LYS A 30 -1.02 0.57 52.76
N GLY A 31 -0.06 1.50 52.68
CA GLY A 31 1.38 1.28 52.94
C GLY A 31 2.29 2.43 52.49
N ASP A 32 2.44 3.46 53.36
CA ASP A 32 3.47 4.50 53.61
C ASP A 32 4.60 4.78 52.58
N VAL A 33 5.01 6.01 52.27
CA VAL A 33 5.49 7.17 53.08
C VAL A 33 5.23 8.45 52.24
N GLY A 34 4.75 9.62 52.68
CA GLY A 34 4.75 10.31 53.97
C GLY A 34 5.03 11.80 53.72
N LEU A 35 4.13 12.49 53.00
CA LEU A 35 3.99 13.95 52.99
C LEU A 35 2.60 14.21 53.57
N CYS A 36 2.50 14.33 54.89
CA CYS A 36 1.23 14.61 55.56
C CYS A 36 0.81 16.04 55.20
N ILE A 37 -0.06 16.15 54.21
CA ILE A 37 -0.86 17.33 53.97
C ILE A 37 -2.15 17.07 54.76
N ASP A 38 -2.26 17.66 55.95
CA ASP A 38 -3.40 17.46 56.87
C ASP A 38 -4.69 18.18 56.41
N ASP A 39 -4.72 18.67 55.18
CA ASP A 39 -5.87 19.32 54.57
C ASP A 39 -6.40 18.48 53.39
N PRO A 40 -7.57 17.82 53.55
CA PRO A 40 -8.19 17.01 52.51
C PRO A 40 -8.54 17.79 51.23
N GLU A 41 -8.86 19.08 51.34
CA GLU A 41 -9.13 19.95 50.18
C GLU A 41 -7.83 20.28 49.44
N LEU A 42 -6.74 20.54 50.17
CA LEU A 42 -5.43 20.80 49.56
C LEU A 42 -4.87 19.56 48.85
N ALA A 43 -5.03 18.37 49.45
CA ALA A 43 -4.65 17.10 48.82
C ALA A 43 -5.47 16.83 47.54
N HIS A 44 -6.77 17.12 47.55
CA HIS A 44 -7.65 16.96 46.38
C HIS A 44 -7.34 17.99 45.28
N CYS A 45 -7.02 19.24 45.65
CA CYS A 45 -6.52 20.26 44.73
C CYS A 45 -5.16 19.89 44.10
N LEU A 46 -4.23 19.30 44.87
CA LEU A 46 -2.93 18.85 44.36
C LEU A 46 -3.03 17.62 43.44
N MET A 47 -4.01 16.74 43.67
CA MET A 47 -4.35 15.66 42.73
C MET A 47 -4.85 16.21 41.38
N TRP A 48 -5.57 17.34 41.37
CA TRP A 48 -5.91 18.02 40.12
C TRP A 48 -4.73 18.76 39.48
N TYR A 49 -3.81 19.34 40.27
CA TYR A 49 -2.60 19.98 39.75
C TYR A 49 -1.59 18.99 39.15
N THR A 50 -1.51 17.75 39.62
CA THR A 50 -0.61 16.73 39.04
C THR A 50 -1.08 16.17 37.70
N ALA A 51 -2.34 16.43 37.33
CA ALA A 51 -2.88 16.20 36.00
C ALA A 51 -2.75 17.43 35.07
N LEU A 52 -1.86 18.37 35.40
CA LEU A 52 -1.55 19.51 34.53
C LEU A 52 -0.88 19.02 33.24
N GLU A 53 -1.60 19.23 32.15
CA GLU A 53 -1.15 19.41 30.77
C GLU A 53 0.38 19.49 30.64
N SER A 54 1.00 18.35 30.33
CA SER A 54 2.40 18.33 29.96
C SER A 54 2.53 18.85 28.53
N TYR A 55 2.87 20.14 28.38
CA TYR A 55 3.14 20.77 27.07
C TYR A 55 4.35 20.16 26.34
N VAL A 56 5.15 19.35 27.04
CA VAL A 56 6.35 18.66 26.52
C VAL A 56 6.17 17.17 26.76
N ASN A 57 6.46 16.31 25.77
CA ASN A 57 6.37 14.85 25.91
C ASN A 57 7.46 14.29 26.83
N LEU A 58 7.49 14.64 28.12
CA LEU A 58 8.55 14.24 29.04
C LEU A 58 8.36 12.76 29.45
N PRO A 59 9.28 11.85 29.06
CA PRO A 59 9.18 10.45 29.46
C PRO A 59 9.41 10.29 30.97
N ALA A 60 8.63 9.42 31.63
CA ALA A 60 8.71 9.18 33.08
C ALA A 60 9.95 8.37 33.54
N SER A 61 11.00 8.28 32.72
CA SER A 61 12.18 7.47 33.00
C SER A 61 13.21 8.21 33.87
N SER A 62 13.79 7.49 34.84
CA SER A 62 14.97 7.93 35.59
C SER A 62 16.26 7.82 34.76
N GLN A 63 16.27 6.96 33.73
CA GLN A 63 17.35 6.86 32.73
C GLN A 63 17.16 7.93 31.67
N ASN A 64 17.62 9.14 32.00
CA ASN A 64 17.33 10.34 31.24
C ASN A 64 18.63 11.12 31.00
N PRO A 65 19.03 11.38 29.74
CA PRO A 65 20.25 12.10 29.40
C PRO A 65 20.22 13.58 29.83
N LEU A 66 19.06 14.15 30.16
CA LEU A 66 18.94 15.48 30.76
C LEU A 66 19.37 15.48 32.24
N ARG A 67 19.44 14.31 32.90
CA ARG A 67 19.97 14.18 34.25
C ARG A 67 21.48 13.96 34.17
N LEU A 68 22.23 15.05 34.33
CA LEU A 68 23.69 15.04 34.15
C LEU A 68 24.41 14.09 35.14
N GLU A 69 23.89 13.91 36.36
CA GLU A 69 24.43 12.94 37.32
C GLU A 69 24.30 11.48 36.86
N TRP A 70 23.24 11.15 36.10
CA TRP A 70 23.07 9.83 35.52
C TRP A 70 24.09 9.57 34.41
N LEU A 71 24.31 10.57 33.54
CA LEU A 71 25.37 10.50 32.53
C LEU A 71 26.74 10.38 33.18
N LYS A 72 27.02 11.19 34.20
CA LYS A 72 28.28 11.16 34.95
C LYS A 72 28.53 9.78 35.55
N SER A 73 27.54 9.24 36.27
CA SER A 73 27.64 7.91 36.88
C SER A 73 27.93 6.84 35.82
N ALA A 74 27.30 6.91 34.65
CA ALA A 74 27.56 5.96 33.56
C ALA A 74 28.97 6.11 32.96
N GLN A 75 29.50 7.34 32.88
CA GLN A 75 30.85 7.61 32.39
C GLN A 75 31.94 7.20 33.39
N ASP A 76 31.73 7.45 34.69
CA ASP A 76 32.66 7.08 35.76
C ASP A 76 32.81 5.56 35.87
N ASN A 77 31.74 4.82 35.64
CA ASN A 77 31.72 3.36 35.67
C ASN A 77 32.24 2.71 34.35
N ASP A 78 32.51 3.48 33.31
CA ASP A 78 32.98 2.96 32.02
C ASP A 78 34.52 3.03 31.92
N ALA A 79 35.16 1.90 32.20
CA ALA A 79 36.62 1.79 32.19
C ALA A 79 37.24 2.17 30.82
N GLY A 80 36.56 1.86 29.71
CA GLY A 80 37.06 2.17 28.37
C GLY A 80 37.08 3.67 28.08
N LEU A 81 36.05 4.40 28.51
CA LEU A 81 35.97 5.86 28.38
C LEU A 81 36.96 6.56 29.31
N GLN A 82 37.16 6.06 30.54
CA GLN A 82 38.20 6.58 31.44
C GLN A 82 39.61 6.36 30.87
N GLN A 83 39.88 5.21 30.26
CA GLN A 83 41.16 4.96 29.58
C GLN A 83 41.38 5.93 28.42
N LYS A 84 40.35 6.21 27.61
CA LYS A 84 40.43 7.19 26.51
C LYS A 84 40.70 8.62 27.01
N LEU A 85 40.14 9.00 28.15
CA LEU A 85 40.40 10.30 28.77
C LEU A 85 41.89 10.48 29.13
N VAL A 86 42.55 9.41 29.58
CA VAL A 86 43.99 9.43 29.92
C VAL A 86 44.87 9.26 28.69
N GLY A 87 44.49 8.36 27.77
CA GLY A 87 45.27 8.00 26.59
C GLY A 87 45.19 8.99 25.43
N ASP A 88 44.11 9.75 25.32
CA ASP A 88 43.90 10.78 24.29
C ASP A 88 43.21 12.03 24.87
N PRO A 89 43.92 12.81 25.70
CA PRO A 89 43.36 14.01 26.33
C PRO A 89 43.11 15.15 25.32
N GLN A 90 43.60 15.03 24.08
CA GLN A 90 43.37 16.03 23.04
C GLN A 90 41.94 15.97 22.52
N HIS A 91 41.40 14.75 22.34
CA HIS A 91 40.03 14.52 21.85
C HIS A 91 39.03 14.21 22.97
N PHE A 92 39.46 13.72 24.13
CA PHE A 92 38.57 13.45 25.27
C PHE A 92 38.91 14.37 26.43
N ARG A 93 37.94 15.20 26.84
CA ARG A 93 38.15 16.23 27.88
C ARG A 93 37.01 16.23 28.88
N ARG A 94 37.32 16.52 30.15
CA ARG A 94 36.29 16.79 31.16
C ARG A 94 35.78 18.23 31.04
N ARG A 95 34.46 18.40 31.10
CA ARG A 95 33.78 19.69 31.11
C ARG A 95 32.70 19.71 32.19
N VAL A 96 32.54 20.87 32.81
CA VAL A 96 31.55 21.06 33.89
C VAL A 96 30.25 21.56 33.29
N PHE A 97 29.16 20.86 33.58
CA PHE A 97 27.81 21.25 33.19
C PHE A 97 26.93 21.26 34.45
N GLN A 98 26.46 22.43 34.88
CA GLN A 98 25.59 22.59 36.05
C GLN A 98 26.09 21.82 37.31
N GLY A 99 27.41 21.79 37.53
CA GLY A 99 28.04 21.08 38.65
C GLY A 99 28.50 19.64 38.36
N ALA A 100 28.01 19.00 37.29
CA ALA A 100 28.43 17.67 36.89
C ALA A 100 29.64 17.71 35.94
N ASN A 101 30.70 16.97 36.28
CA ASN A 101 31.89 16.81 35.44
C ASN A 101 31.70 15.65 34.46
N LEU A 102 31.45 15.98 33.19
CA LEU A 102 31.22 15.01 32.12
C LEU A 102 32.41 14.92 31.17
N ILE A 103 32.63 13.72 30.63
CA ILE A 103 33.58 13.47 29.55
C ILE A 103 32.92 13.84 28.22
N CYS A 104 33.57 14.72 27.48
CA CYS A 104 33.17 15.14 26.14
C CYS A 104 34.21 14.72 25.11
N HIS A 105 33.73 14.42 23.90
CA HIS A 105 34.52 14.22 22.70
C HIS A 105 34.62 15.54 21.93
N VAL A 106 35.84 15.89 21.54
CA VAL A 106 36.21 17.08 20.76
C VAL A 106 36.77 16.59 19.43
N PRO A 107 35.99 16.66 18.32
CA PRO A 107 36.41 16.08 17.03
C PRO A 107 37.65 16.74 16.44
N ASN A 108 37.83 18.05 16.68
CA ASN A 108 39.00 18.80 16.26
C ASN A 108 39.65 19.43 17.49
N PRO A 109 40.83 18.93 17.94
CA PRO A 109 41.52 19.44 19.12
C PRO A 109 41.83 20.94 19.11
N HIS A 110 41.89 21.54 17.91
CA HIS A 110 42.17 22.97 17.70
C HIS A 110 40.92 23.85 17.74
N ASN A 111 39.72 23.26 17.74
CA ASN A 111 38.46 23.98 17.80
C ASN A 111 37.62 23.51 19.00
N ASP A 112 37.89 24.08 20.17
CA ASP A 112 37.24 23.72 21.43
C ASP A 112 35.75 24.16 21.51
N SER A 113 35.24 24.87 20.49
CA SER A 113 33.81 25.20 20.39
C SER A 113 32.95 24.01 19.95
N GLN A 114 33.53 23.01 19.30
CA GLN A 114 32.83 21.81 18.85
C GLN A 114 33.10 20.64 19.80
N TRP A 115 32.08 20.23 20.52
CA TRP A 115 32.15 19.13 21.47
C TRP A 115 30.83 18.36 21.52
N SER A 116 30.89 17.14 22.05
CA SER A 116 29.71 16.31 22.28
C SER A 116 29.90 15.46 23.53
N ILE A 117 28.86 15.28 24.33
CA ILE A 117 28.90 14.49 25.55
C ILE A 117 29.03 13.01 25.17
N CYS A 118 30.02 12.32 25.73
CA CYS A 118 30.22 10.91 25.44
C CYS A 118 29.12 10.06 26.10
N LEU A 119 28.44 9.24 25.31
CA LEU A 119 27.62 8.14 25.83
C LEU A 119 28.49 6.89 25.97
N THR A 120 28.05 5.97 26.81
CA THR A 120 28.66 4.65 27.02
C THR A 120 27.71 3.57 26.51
N ASP A 121 28.20 2.34 26.33
CA ASP A 121 27.36 1.22 25.89
C ASP A 121 26.21 0.95 26.89
N SER A 122 26.37 1.35 28.16
CA SER A 122 25.36 1.17 29.21
C SER A 122 24.19 2.16 29.15
N ASN A 123 24.37 3.34 28.54
CA ASN A 123 23.38 4.43 28.60
C ASN A 123 22.90 4.93 27.22
N VAL A 124 23.55 4.49 26.14
CA VAL A 124 23.22 4.93 24.78
C VAL A 124 21.80 4.53 24.34
N ASP A 125 21.36 3.30 24.61
CA ASP A 125 20.04 2.84 24.18
C ASP A 125 18.91 3.55 24.95
N ALA A 126 19.08 3.72 26.27
CA ALA A 126 18.15 4.48 27.10
C ALA A 126 18.09 5.97 26.69
N THR A 127 19.23 6.54 26.28
CA THR A 127 19.28 7.91 25.73
C THR A 127 18.51 8.01 24.42
N ILE A 128 18.67 7.03 23.51
CA ILE A 128 17.94 6.96 22.24
C ILE A 128 16.43 6.86 22.50
N GLU A 129 16.00 5.96 23.39
CA GLU A 129 14.60 5.77 23.75
C GLU A 129 13.99 7.03 24.39
N PHE A 130 14.69 7.62 25.35
CA PHE A 130 14.25 8.85 26.00
C PHE A 130 14.07 9.98 24.99
N MET A 131 15.08 10.22 24.15
CA MET A 131 15.03 11.28 23.13
C MET A 131 13.98 10.99 22.05
N HIS A 132 13.74 9.72 21.72
CA HIS A 132 12.69 9.31 20.79
C HIS A 132 11.31 9.66 21.32
N ASN A 133 11.03 9.39 22.59
CA ASN A 133 9.75 9.73 23.22
C ASN A 133 9.62 11.24 23.43
N LEU A 134 10.69 11.91 23.90
CA LEU A 134 10.72 13.36 24.10
C LEU A 134 10.39 14.16 22.83
N LEU A 135 10.96 13.74 21.70
CA LEU A 135 10.79 14.40 20.41
C LEU A 135 9.56 13.91 19.63
N ASN A 136 8.63 13.22 20.30
CA ASN A 136 7.40 12.68 19.73
C ASN A 136 7.63 11.72 18.55
N HIS A 137 8.36 10.64 18.80
CA HIS A 137 8.56 9.54 17.86
C HIS A 137 9.11 10.01 16.48
N PRO A 138 10.25 10.73 16.40
CA PRO A 138 10.81 11.18 15.13
C PRO A 138 11.29 10.01 14.25
N SER A 139 11.57 10.28 12.97
CA SER A 139 12.28 9.31 12.10
C SER A 139 13.75 9.18 12.53
N HIS A 140 14.42 8.09 12.16
CA HIS A 140 15.83 7.86 12.52
C HIS A 140 16.75 9.04 12.15
N ASN A 141 16.54 9.65 10.98
CA ASN A 141 17.32 10.80 10.52
C ASN A 141 17.10 12.05 11.38
N ILE A 142 15.86 12.29 11.82
CA ILE A 142 15.53 13.43 12.69
C ILE A 142 16.04 13.16 14.11
N LEU A 143 15.92 11.92 14.60
CA LEU A 143 16.43 11.52 15.92
C LEU A 143 17.94 11.72 16.01
N LEU A 144 18.71 11.34 14.99
CA LEU A 144 20.15 11.58 14.93
C LEU A 144 20.50 13.07 15.00
N LYS A 145 19.71 13.95 14.36
CA LYS A 145 19.89 15.40 14.47
C LYS A 145 19.56 15.92 15.86
N GLY A 146 18.56 15.35 16.53
CA GLY A 146 18.23 15.66 17.92
C GLY A 146 19.32 15.21 18.91
N LEU A 147 20.01 14.12 18.60
CA LEU A 147 21.11 13.56 19.38
C LEU A 147 22.48 14.21 19.10
N ARG A 148 22.54 15.33 18.35
CA ARG A 148 23.80 15.99 17.94
C ARG A 148 24.73 16.39 19.08
N LEU A 149 24.20 16.55 20.30
CA LEU A 149 24.99 16.91 21.49
C LEU A 149 25.69 15.69 22.10
N TYR A 150 25.38 14.48 21.65
CA TYR A 150 25.89 13.23 22.18
C TYR A 150 26.78 12.53 21.17
N HIS A 151 27.80 11.83 21.67
CA HIS A 151 28.73 11.07 20.86
C HIS A 151 28.81 9.62 21.36
N HIS A 152 28.61 8.68 20.44
CA HIS A 152 28.92 7.27 20.62
C HIS A 152 29.42 6.71 19.28
N PRO A 153 30.49 5.87 19.26
CA PRO A 153 31.02 5.32 18.00
C PRO A 153 29.96 4.58 17.16
N GLN A 154 28.99 3.96 17.83
CA GLN A 154 27.92 3.19 17.20
C GLN A 154 26.55 3.92 17.21
N LEU A 155 26.49 5.23 17.50
CA LEU A 155 25.22 5.94 17.67
C LEU A 155 24.29 5.78 16.46
N SER A 156 24.82 5.99 15.25
CA SER A 156 24.07 5.85 14.00
C SER A 156 23.56 4.42 13.77
N ALA A 157 24.38 3.42 14.08
CA ALA A 157 23.99 2.01 13.95
C ALA A 157 22.90 1.64 14.98
N ARG A 158 23.07 2.03 16.24
CA ARG A 158 22.10 1.79 17.32
C ARG A 158 20.77 2.50 17.08
N VAL A 159 20.78 3.74 16.59
CA VAL A 159 19.54 4.42 16.19
C VAL A 159 18.82 3.68 15.05
N LYS A 160 19.55 3.19 14.04
CA LYS A 160 18.93 2.40 12.94
C LYS A 160 18.34 1.07 13.41
N GLN A 161 18.93 0.47 14.45
CA GLN A 161 18.47 -0.77 15.08
C GLN A 161 17.39 -0.55 16.15
N PHE A 162 17.08 0.71 16.48
CA PHE A 162 16.04 1.03 17.45
C PHE A 162 14.65 0.94 16.79
N HIS A 163 13.81 0.07 17.34
CA HIS A 163 12.46 -0.19 16.87
C HIS A 163 11.43 0.12 17.97
N CYS A 164 10.43 0.94 17.63
CA CYS A 164 9.34 1.35 18.52
C CYS A 164 8.01 0.81 17.99
N ASP A 165 7.23 0.13 18.84
CA ASP A 165 5.94 -0.47 18.49
C ASP A 165 4.94 0.57 17.92
N VAL A 166 4.80 1.72 18.58
CA VAL A 166 3.95 2.85 18.13
C VAL A 166 4.34 3.30 16.72
N CYS A 167 5.64 3.47 16.46
CA CYS A 167 6.13 3.84 15.14
C CYS A 167 5.83 2.79 14.07
N GLN A 168 5.92 1.50 14.42
CA GLN A 168 5.66 0.42 13.48
C GLN A 168 4.17 0.34 13.09
N ARG A 169 3.26 0.71 14.00
CA ARG A 169 1.79 0.70 13.81
C ARG A 169 1.23 1.95 13.14
N VAL A 170 1.72 3.13 13.53
CA VAL A 170 1.11 4.41 13.12
C VAL A 170 1.75 4.95 11.85
N LYS A 171 3.08 4.81 11.68
CA LYS A 171 3.76 5.43 10.54
C LYS A 171 3.47 4.68 9.25
N SER A 172 3.02 5.43 8.25
CA SER A 172 2.98 4.99 6.86
C SER A 172 4.40 4.78 6.36
N GLY A 173 4.84 3.51 6.27
CA GLY A 173 6.08 3.17 5.58
C GLY A 173 5.97 3.52 4.09
N THR A 174 7.03 4.06 3.49
CA THR A 174 7.03 4.44 2.06
C THR A 174 7.46 3.31 1.13
N ARG A 175 8.03 2.21 1.67
CA ARG A 175 8.55 1.07 0.90
C ARG A 175 7.99 -0.23 1.44
N GLY A 176 7.58 -1.13 0.54
CA GLY A 176 7.14 -2.48 0.88
C GLY A 176 8.32 -3.44 1.16
N TYR A 177 8.02 -4.59 1.76
CA TYR A 177 9.00 -5.63 2.12
C TYR A 177 8.85 -6.87 1.24
N GLY A 178 9.97 -7.52 0.94
CA GLY A 178 10.01 -8.66 0.04
C GLY A 178 9.91 -8.26 -1.43
N HIS A 179 10.64 -8.98 -2.28
CA HIS A 179 10.55 -8.82 -3.72
C HIS A 179 9.39 -9.67 -4.25
N PHE A 180 8.63 -9.12 -5.19
CA PHE A 180 7.69 -9.92 -5.96
C PHE A 180 8.46 -10.99 -6.73
N PRO A 181 7.98 -12.24 -6.74
CA PRO A 181 8.62 -13.31 -7.50
C PRO A 181 8.51 -13.04 -9.01
N PRO A 182 9.39 -13.65 -9.81
CA PRO A 182 9.24 -13.66 -11.27
C PRO A 182 7.85 -14.14 -11.67
N ARG A 183 7.27 -13.52 -12.69
CA ARG A 183 5.96 -13.91 -13.24
C ARG A 183 6.17 -14.40 -14.66
N GLN A 184 5.81 -15.65 -14.92
CA GLN A 184 5.80 -16.17 -16.28
C GLN A 184 4.50 -15.80 -16.99
N VAL A 185 4.63 -15.27 -18.20
CA VAL A 185 3.53 -14.98 -19.11
C VAL A 185 3.23 -16.25 -19.89
N THR A 186 2.39 -17.10 -19.32
CA THR A 186 2.00 -18.40 -19.93
C THR A 186 0.77 -18.30 -20.80
N LEU A 187 -0.05 -17.27 -20.60
CA LEU A 187 -1.35 -17.14 -21.25
C LEU A 187 -1.25 -17.00 -22.77
N LEU A 188 -1.97 -17.86 -23.48
CA LEU A 188 -2.10 -17.88 -24.94
C LEU A 188 -3.33 -17.09 -25.43
N PRO A 189 -3.34 -16.67 -26.70
CA PRO A 189 -4.54 -16.06 -27.30
C PRO A 189 -5.78 -16.93 -27.11
N TRP A 190 -6.91 -16.29 -26.85
CA TRP A 190 -8.22 -16.88 -26.62
C TRP A 190 -8.39 -17.63 -25.29
N GLU A 191 -7.36 -17.75 -24.44
CA GLU A 191 -7.50 -18.46 -23.17
C GLU A 191 -8.19 -17.62 -22.08
N GLN A 192 -8.03 -16.30 -22.10
CA GLN A 192 -8.68 -15.41 -21.13
C GLN A 192 -9.37 -14.23 -21.79
N ASN A 193 -10.64 -14.05 -21.44
CA ASN A 193 -11.44 -12.90 -21.82
C ASN A 193 -11.63 -11.96 -20.62
N ASP A 194 -11.33 -10.69 -20.81
CA ASP A 194 -11.62 -9.64 -19.85
C ASP A 194 -12.94 -8.96 -20.19
N VAL A 195 -13.89 -8.97 -19.25
CA VAL A 195 -15.19 -8.33 -19.43
C VAL A 195 -15.37 -7.14 -18.51
N ASP A 196 -15.92 -6.05 -19.04
CA ASP A 196 -16.22 -4.84 -18.28
C ASP A 196 -17.49 -4.15 -18.82
N LEU A 197 -18.05 -3.21 -18.05
CA LEU A 197 -19.10 -2.32 -18.49
C LEU A 197 -18.57 -0.90 -18.68
N ILE A 198 -18.85 -0.32 -19.84
CA ILE A 198 -18.44 1.04 -20.19
C ILE A 198 -19.65 1.95 -20.42
N GLY A 199 -19.44 3.25 -20.20
CA GLY A 199 -20.48 4.29 -20.17
C GLY A 199 -20.52 4.99 -18.79
N PRO A 200 -21.57 5.76 -18.48
CA PRO A 200 -22.70 6.09 -19.34
C PRO A 200 -22.32 7.03 -20.49
N TRP A 201 -22.95 6.84 -21.65
CA TRP A 201 -23.07 7.89 -22.66
C TRP A 201 -24.49 8.42 -22.69
N ARG A 202 -24.64 9.73 -22.72
CA ARG A 202 -25.94 10.39 -22.76
C ARG A 202 -26.23 10.87 -24.17
N ILE A 203 -27.36 10.45 -24.72
CA ILE A 203 -27.88 10.95 -26.00
C ILE A 203 -29.22 11.62 -25.72
N GLU A 204 -29.33 12.87 -26.16
CA GLU A 204 -30.58 13.62 -26.09
C GLU A 204 -31.47 13.26 -27.28
N VAL A 205 -32.72 12.91 -26.99
CA VAL A 205 -33.73 12.51 -27.94
C VAL A 205 -34.91 13.46 -27.87
N GLY A 206 -35.38 13.93 -29.02
CA GLY A 206 -36.57 14.79 -29.13
C GLY A 206 -36.34 16.07 -29.94
N GLY A 207 -37.35 16.95 -29.92
CA GLY A 207 -37.41 18.20 -30.67
C GLY A 207 -36.90 19.43 -29.91
N THR A 208 -37.68 20.51 -29.92
CA THR A 208 -37.38 21.79 -29.24
C THR A 208 -36.96 21.59 -27.78
N ARG A 209 -36.27 22.59 -27.22
CA ARG A 209 -35.61 22.56 -25.89
C ARG A 209 -36.52 22.11 -24.72
N SER A 210 -37.83 22.15 -24.88
CA SER A 210 -38.86 21.72 -23.91
C SER A 210 -39.31 20.25 -24.02
N GLN A 211 -38.86 19.49 -25.03
CA GLN A 211 -39.22 18.08 -25.26
C GLN A 211 -38.00 17.14 -25.33
N ARG A 212 -36.86 17.53 -24.76
CA ARG A 212 -35.64 16.70 -24.75
C ARG A 212 -35.65 15.70 -23.59
N ASN A 213 -35.65 14.41 -23.93
CA ASN A 213 -35.36 13.34 -23.00
C ASN A 213 -33.90 12.92 -23.15
N SER A 214 -33.17 12.80 -22.04
CA SER A 214 -31.80 12.28 -22.04
C SER A 214 -31.82 10.79 -21.70
N TYR A 215 -31.23 9.97 -22.58
CA TYR A 215 -31.13 8.53 -22.38
C TYR A 215 -29.68 8.13 -22.14
N GLU A 216 -29.46 7.31 -21.12
CA GLU A 216 -28.15 6.74 -20.82
C GLU A 216 -27.96 5.39 -21.52
N PHE A 217 -26.81 5.25 -22.16
CA PHE A 217 -26.38 4.03 -22.83
C PHE A 217 -25.13 3.48 -22.18
N TYR A 218 -25.05 2.15 -22.17
CA TYR A 218 -23.92 1.39 -21.66
C TYR A 218 -23.60 0.27 -22.64
N ALA A 219 -22.38 -0.23 -22.59
CA ALA A 219 -21.97 -1.39 -23.37
C ALA A 219 -21.21 -2.40 -22.49
N LEU A 220 -21.42 -3.67 -22.77
CA LEU A 220 -20.57 -4.76 -22.31
C LEU A 220 -19.39 -4.88 -23.27
N THR A 221 -18.19 -4.89 -22.73
CA THR A 221 -16.94 -5.07 -23.48
C THR A 221 -16.35 -6.42 -23.17
N CYS A 222 -15.74 -7.03 -24.17
CA CYS A 222 -15.03 -8.30 -24.07
C CYS A 222 -13.69 -8.14 -24.79
N ILE A 223 -12.59 -8.43 -24.11
CA ILE A 223 -11.26 -8.22 -24.65
C ILE A 223 -10.42 -9.48 -24.44
N ASP A 224 -9.86 -10.02 -25.51
CA ASP A 224 -8.83 -11.05 -25.37
C ASP A 224 -7.59 -10.46 -24.67
N ARG A 225 -7.21 -11.07 -23.55
CA ARG A 225 -6.13 -10.58 -22.68
C ARG A 225 -4.74 -10.55 -23.35
N VAL A 226 -4.51 -11.39 -24.35
CA VAL A 226 -3.18 -11.59 -24.96
C VAL A 226 -3.00 -10.72 -26.19
N ILE A 227 -3.92 -10.83 -27.15
CA ILE A 227 -3.83 -10.11 -28.42
C ILE A 227 -4.54 -8.75 -28.36
N GLY A 228 -5.30 -8.48 -27.30
CA GLY A 228 -6.01 -7.22 -27.11
C GLY A 228 -7.19 -7.06 -28.07
N PHE A 229 -7.76 -8.16 -28.58
CA PHE A 229 -8.85 -8.14 -29.53
C PHE A 229 -10.15 -7.72 -28.82
N PRO A 230 -10.78 -6.59 -29.20
CA PRO A 230 -11.99 -6.12 -28.54
C PRO A 230 -13.26 -6.55 -29.30
N ASP A 231 -14.31 -6.84 -28.55
CA ASP A 231 -15.69 -6.78 -29.01
C ASP A 231 -16.56 -6.09 -27.95
N ALA A 232 -17.68 -5.52 -28.39
CA ALA A 232 -18.58 -4.82 -27.50
C ALA A 232 -20.02 -4.86 -28.01
N ILE A 233 -20.97 -4.87 -27.08
CA ILE A 233 -22.39 -4.84 -27.38
C ILE A 233 -23.12 -3.91 -26.41
N ARG A 234 -24.07 -3.14 -26.91
CA ARG A 234 -24.92 -2.27 -26.09
C ARG A 234 -25.74 -3.11 -25.11
N ILE A 235 -25.90 -2.61 -23.89
CA ILE A 235 -26.76 -3.20 -22.87
C ILE A 235 -27.91 -2.26 -22.53
N ASP A 236 -29.10 -2.81 -22.29
CA ASP A 236 -30.27 -2.05 -21.85
C ASP A 236 -30.46 -2.13 -20.33
N ARG A 237 -29.97 -3.21 -19.69
CA ARG A 237 -30.12 -3.46 -18.25
C ARG A 237 -28.79 -3.94 -17.65
N LYS A 238 -28.45 -3.45 -16.46
CA LYS A 238 -27.25 -3.85 -15.72
C LYS A 238 -27.51 -5.04 -14.78
N THR A 239 -28.42 -5.94 -15.15
CA THR A 239 -28.75 -7.15 -14.37
C THR A 239 -27.88 -8.32 -14.82
N SER A 240 -27.58 -9.25 -13.91
CA SER A 240 -26.72 -10.40 -14.24
C SER A 240 -27.29 -11.24 -15.38
N ALA A 241 -28.59 -11.52 -15.37
CA ALA A 241 -29.28 -12.21 -16.47
C ALA A 241 -29.09 -11.53 -17.85
N HIS A 242 -29.22 -10.20 -17.92
CA HIS A 242 -29.06 -9.45 -19.17
C HIS A 242 -27.60 -9.43 -19.64
N ILE A 243 -26.65 -9.32 -18.71
CA ILE A 243 -25.23 -9.39 -19.04
C ILE A 243 -24.83 -10.79 -19.53
N ALA A 244 -25.34 -11.86 -18.91
CA ALA A 244 -25.12 -13.22 -19.35
C ALA A 244 -25.62 -13.47 -20.79
N GLU A 245 -26.82 -12.98 -21.11
CA GLU A 245 -27.36 -13.01 -22.47
C GLU A 245 -26.45 -12.27 -23.46
N LYS A 246 -26.06 -11.04 -23.13
CA LYS A 246 -25.20 -10.22 -23.98
C LYS A 246 -23.79 -10.78 -24.15
N TYR A 247 -23.25 -11.46 -23.13
CA TYR A 247 -21.97 -12.15 -23.23
C TYR A 247 -22.02 -13.32 -24.21
N LYS A 248 -23.12 -14.09 -24.22
CA LYS A 248 -23.34 -15.13 -25.25
C LYS A 248 -23.36 -14.55 -26.65
N GLU A 249 -24.10 -13.46 -26.84
CA GLU A 249 -24.25 -12.80 -28.15
C GLU A 249 -22.95 -12.19 -28.68
N VAL A 250 -22.18 -11.53 -27.81
CA VAL A 250 -21.00 -10.76 -28.24
C VAL A 250 -19.75 -11.63 -28.35
N TRP A 251 -19.61 -12.66 -27.52
CA TRP A 251 -18.37 -13.45 -27.46
C TRP A 251 -18.59 -14.92 -27.78
N LEU A 252 -19.36 -15.63 -26.96
CA LEU A 252 -19.43 -17.11 -27.02
C LEU A 252 -20.03 -17.65 -28.32
N SER A 253 -20.84 -16.86 -29.03
CA SER A 253 -21.41 -17.22 -30.33
C SER A 253 -20.51 -16.87 -31.53
N ARG A 254 -19.42 -16.11 -31.33
CA ARG A 254 -18.60 -15.55 -32.43
C ARG A 254 -17.15 -16.00 -32.41
N TYR A 255 -16.61 -16.28 -31.21
CA TYR A 255 -15.18 -16.54 -31.01
C TYR A 255 -14.98 -17.84 -30.23
N PRO A 256 -13.74 -18.37 -30.20
CA PRO A 256 -13.42 -19.51 -29.36
C PRO A 256 -13.80 -19.26 -27.89
N ARG A 257 -14.34 -20.30 -27.27
CA ARG A 257 -14.68 -20.31 -25.85
C ARG A 257 -13.41 -20.14 -25.02
N PRO A 258 -13.34 -19.14 -24.11
CA PRO A 258 -12.17 -18.96 -23.27
C PRO A 258 -12.06 -20.03 -22.19
N VAL A 259 -10.86 -20.18 -21.63
CA VAL A 259 -10.62 -21.03 -20.45
C VAL A 259 -11.09 -20.30 -19.19
N ALA A 260 -10.90 -18.99 -19.14
CA ALA A 260 -11.28 -18.17 -18.00
C ALA A 260 -11.82 -16.79 -18.41
N THR A 261 -12.71 -16.24 -17.58
CA THR A 261 -13.27 -14.89 -17.77
C THR A 261 -12.97 -14.04 -16.55
N ALA A 262 -12.29 -12.91 -16.76
CA ALA A 262 -11.95 -11.97 -15.70
C ALA A 262 -12.88 -10.76 -15.70
N HIS A 263 -13.37 -10.36 -14.52
CA HIS A 263 -14.30 -9.25 -14.37
C HIS A 263 -14.15 -8.52 -13.02
N ASP A 264 -14.76 -7.33 -12.90
CA ASP A 264 -14.80 -6.59 -11.64
C ASP A 264 -15.72 -7.24 -10.59
N LEU A 265 -15.63 -6.80 -9.33
CA LEU A 265 -16.49 -7.31 -8.25
C LEU A 265 -17.92 -6.73 -8.27
N GLY A 266 -18.41 -6.25 -9.41
CA GLY A 266 -19.76 -5.73 -9.49
C GLY A 266 -20.81 -6.85 -9.48
N GLY A 267 -21.93 -6.60 -8.80
CA GLY A 267 -23.02 -7.57 -8.65
C GLY A 267 -23.61 -8.11 -9.97
N LYS A 268 -23.40 -7.41 -11.09
CA LYS A 268 -23.79 -7.90 -12.43
C LYS A 268 -22.98 -9.12 -12.92
N PHE A 269 -21.71 -9.23 -12.53
CA PHE A 269 -20.87 -10.37 -12.89
C PHE A 269 -20.82 -11.44 -11.78
N ILE A 270 -20.96 -11.04 -10.51
CA ILE A 270 -21.05 -11.99 -9.38
C ILE A 270 -22.44 -12.64 -9.30
N GLY A 271 -23.45 -12.08 -9.95
CA GLY A 271 -24.81 -12.59 -9.93
C GLY A 271 -24.94 -14.02 -10.48
N PRO A 272 -25.95 -14.78 -9.99
CA PRO A 272 -26.05 -16.21 -10.23
C PRO A 272 -26.21 -16.56 -11.71
N GLU A 273 -26.89 -15.74 -12.51
CA GLU A 273 -27.13 -16.06 -13.93
C GLU A 273 -25.84 -15.99 -14.76
N PHE A 274 -24.96 -15.02 -14.48
CA PHE A 274 -23.66 -14.94 -15.14
C PHE A 274 -22.73 -16.07 -14.69
N GLN A 275 -22.72 -16.38 -13.40
CA GLN A 275 -21.90 -17.45 -12.84
C GLN A 275 -22.35 -18.84 -13.33
N ASN A 276 -23.67 -19.08 -13.41
CA ASN A 276 -24.22 -20.29 -13.99
C ASN A 276 -23.84 -20.41 -15.47
N LEU A 277 -23.88 -19.32 -16.24
CA LEU A 277 -23.42 -19.33 -17.63
C LEU A 277 -21.94 -19.74 -17.75
N LEU A 278 -21.07 -19.18 -16.91
CA LEU A 278 -19.65 -19.56 -16.93
C LEU A 278 -19.48 -21.04 -16.58
N HIS A 279 -20.18 -21.51 -15.55
CA HIS A 279 -20.19 -22.92 -15.16
C HIS A 279 -20.65 -23.84 -16.29
N ASP A 280 -21.76 -23.53 -16.95
CA ASP A 280 -22.34 -24.34 -18.03
C ASP A 280 -21.43 -24.43 -19.26
N PHE A 281 -20.66 -23.36 -19.53
CA PHE A 281 -19.63 -23.36 -20.57
C PHE A 281 -18.27 -23.86 -20.07
N ALA A 282 -18.15 -24.37 -18.85
CA ALA A 282 -16.88 -24.79 -18.24
C ALA A 282 -15.78 -23.72 -18.31
N ILE A 283 -16.17 -22.46 -18.09
CA ILE A 283 -15.29 -21.29 -18.05
C ILE A 283 -14.98 -20.97 -16.59
N THR A 284 -13.70 -20.79 -16.27
CA THR A 284 -13.28 -20.44 -14.91
C THR A 284 -13.59 -18.98 -14.60
N ASP A 285 -14.27 -18.74 -13.48
CA ASP A 285 -14.55 -17.41 -12.94
C ASP A 285 -13.29 -16.78 -12.32
N LEU A 286 -12.91 -15.58 -12.76
CA LEU A 286 -11.73 -14.84 -12.25
C LEU A 286 -12.10 -13.42 -11.79
N PRO A 287 -12.69 -13.27 -10.60
CA PRO A 287 -13.01 -11.96 -10.05
C PRO A 287 -11.71 -11.21 -9.71
N THR A 288 -11.57 -9.97 -10.19
CA THR A 288 -10.37 -9.16 -9.98
C THR A 288 -10.67 -7.83 -9.29
N THR A 289 -9.89 -7.51 -8.25
CA THR A 289 -9.91 -6.19 -7.57
C THR A 289 -9.02 -5.17 -8.28
N SER A 290 -8.07 -5.62 -9.09
CA SER A 290 -7.17 -4.77 -9.86
C SER A 290 -7.54 -4.81 -11.33
N ARG A 291 -7.85 -3.65 -11.92
CA ARG A 291 -8.10 -3.55 -13.36
C ARG A 291 -6.80 -3.82 -14.14
N ASN A 292 -6.90 -4.55 -15.25
CA ASN A 292 -5.76 -4.86 -16.11
C ASN A 292 -5.32 -3.63 -16.91
N PRO A 293 -4.08 -3.14 -16.76
CA PRO A 293 -3.60 -1.95 -17.49
C PRO A 293 -3.74 -2.06 -19.00
N THR A 294 -3.57 -3.27 -19.57
CA THR A 294 -3.71 -3.49 -21.02
C THR A 294 -5.16 -3.35 -21.47
N ALA A 295 -6.09 -4.00 -20.77
CA ALA A 295 -7.52 -3.87 -21.04
C ALA A 295 -8.00 -2.43 -20.81
N ASN A 296 -7.52 -1.76 -19.75
CA ASN A 296 -7.84 -0.36 -19.48
C ASN A 296 -7.45 0.55 -20.64
N GLY A 297 -6.23 0.44 -21.18
CA GLY A 297 -5.81 1.28 -22.30
C GLY A 297 -6.64 1.04 -23.57
N ILE A 298 -7.09 -0.20 -23.81
CA ILE A 298 -7.99 -0.52 -24.93
C ILE A 298 -9.39 0.04 -24.67
N VAL A 299 -9.91 -0.12 -23.45
CA VAL A 299 -11.21 0.40 -23.02
C VAL A 299 -11.27 1.93 -23.08
N GLU A 300 -10.25 2.62 -22.59
CA GLU A 300 -10.15 4.09 -22.63
C GLU A 300 -10.15 4.60 -24.06
N ARG A 301 -9.38 3.97 -24.96
CA ARG A 301 -9.35 4.33 -26.38
C ARG A 301 -10.70 4.08 -27.05
N MET A 302 -11.30 2.91 -26.81
CA MET A 302 -12.65 2.61 -27.28
C MET A 302 -13.66 3.66 -26.80
N HIS A 303 -13.63 4.02 -25.51
CA HIS A 303 -14.53 5.01 -24.93
C HIS A 303 -14.35 6.39 -25.59
N LEU A 304 -13.11 6.81 -25.84
CA LEU A 304 -12.81 8.04 -26.56
C LEU A 304 -13.32 8.01 -28.00
N THR A 305 -13.09 6.92 -28.73
CA THR A 305 -13.57 6.77 -30.12
C THR A 305 -15.09 6.79 -30.18
N ILE A 306 -15.78 6.07 -29.29
CA ILE A 306 -17.25 6.10 -29.20
C ILE A 306 -17.73 7.52 -28.95
N CYS A 307 -17.15 8.24 -27.99
CA CYS A 307 -17.50 9.63 -27.71
C CYS A 307 -17.33 10.54 -28.95
N ASN A 308 -16.25 10.39 -29.70
CA ASN A 308 -16.00 11.20 -30.90
C ASN A 308 -16.99 10.88 -32.03
N VAL A 309 -17.30 9.60 -32.26
CA VAL A 309 -18.29 9.18 -33.26
C VAL A 309 -19.68 9.68 -32.86
N LEU A 310 -20.08 9.52 -31.59
CA LEU A 310 -21.36 10.03 -31.11
C LEU A 310 -21.46 11.56 -31.26
N ARG A 311 -20.40 12.32 -30.97
CA ARG A 311 -20.37 13.78 -31.17
C ARG A 311 -20.54 14.18 -32.64
N ALA A 312 -19.96 13.42 -33.56
CA ALA A 312 -20.11 13.66 -34.99
C ALA A 312 -21.54 13.35 -35.44
N LEU A 313 -22.04 12.15 -35.13
CA LEU A 313 -23.38 11.71 -35.50
C LEU A 313 -24.48 12.61 -34.93
N THR A 314 -24.35 13.03 -33.66
CA THR A 314 -25.35 13.92 -33.04
C THR A 314 -25.34 15.33 -33.62
N ARG A 315 -24.22 15.80 -34.18
CA ARG A 315 -24.14 17.09 -34.87
C ARG A 315 -24.80 17.05 -36.25
N GLU A 316 -24.65 15.93 -36.97
CA GLU A 316 -25.23 15.75 -38.30
C GLU A 316 -26.73 15.42 -38.23
N GLN A 317 -27.13 14.57 -37.27
CA GLN A 317 -28.49 14.09 -37.13
C GLN A 317 -28.88 14.00 -35.66
N HIS A 318 -29.82 14.83 -35.22
CA HIS A 318 -30.39 14.71 -33.88
C HIS A 318 -31.44 13.58 -33.84
N PRO A 319 -31.28 12.54 -32.99
CA PRO A 319 -32.23 11.45 -32.93
C PRO A 319 -33.57 11.92 -32.36
N ARG A 320 -34.66 11.66 -33.08
CA ARG A 320 -36.03 12.04 -32.65
C ARG A 320 -36.72 10.97 -31.81
N THR A 321 -36.26 9.73 -31.90
CA THR A 321 -36.83 8.57 -31.18
C THR A 321 -35.73 7.84 -30.40
N LEU A 322 -36.14 7.08 -29.38
CA LEU A 322 -35.21 6.23 -28.63
C LEU A 322 -34.55 5.18 -29.55
N GLN A 323 -35.30 4.65 -30.53
CA GLN A 323 -34.74 3.68 -31.47
C GLN A 323 -33.63 4.31 -32.32
N ALA A 324 -33.82 5.53 -32.84
CA ALA A 324 -32.78 6.23 -33.58
C ALA A 324 -31.51 6.48 -32.73
N ALA A 325 -31.68 6.75 -31.43
CA ALA A 325 -30.55 6.87 -30.51
C ALA A 325 -29.86 5.52 -30.24
N LYS A 326 -30.62 4.41 -30.16
CA LYS A 326 -30.06 3.06 -30.06
C LYS A 326 -29.24 2.71 -31.30
N ASP A 327 -29.79 2.96 -32.50
CA ASP A 327 -29.10 2.69 -33.77
C ASP A 327 -27.82 3.51 -33.90
N MET A 328 -27.86 4.79 -33.47
CA MET A 328 -26.68 5.66 -33.41
C MET A 328 -25.62 5.11 -32.46
N MET A 329 -26.03 4.63 -31.28
CA MET A 329 -25.12 4.03 -30.30
C MET A 329 -24.50 2.74 -30.86
N ASP A 330 -25.30 1.87 -31.47
CA ASP A 330 -24.85 0.60 -32.05
C ASP A 330 -23.85 0.86 -33.20
N SER A 331 -24.11 1.87 -34.04
CA SER A 331 -23.18 2.35 -35.08
C SER A 331 -21.87 2.90 -34.50
N ALA A 332 -21.95 3.69 -33.42
CA ALA A 332 -20.76 4.22 -32.75
C ALA A 332 -19.89 3.13 -32.14
N ILE A 333 -20.50 2.11 -31.50
CA ILE A 333 -19.79 0.93 -30.99
C ILE A 333 -19.12 0.18 -32.14
N ALA A 334 -19.85 -0.11 -33.22
CA ALA A 334 -19.31 -0.84 -34.37
C ALA A 334 -18.12 -0.11 -35.01
N THR A 335 -18.23 1.21 -35.17
CA THR A 335 -17.15 2.06 -35.69
C THR A 335 -15.92 2.04 -34.79
N ALA A 336 -16.12 2.16 -33.47
CA ALA A 336 -15.02 2.07 -32.52
C ALA A 336 -14.35 0.70 -32.51
N MET A 337 -15.13 -0.39 -32.60
CA MET A 337 -14.57 -1.76 -32.70
C MET A 337 -13.75 -1.93 -33.95
N HIS A 338 -14.23 -1.47 -35.11
CA HIS A 338 -13.46 -1.51 -36.34
C HIS A 338 -12.15 -0.73 -36.21
N ALA A 339 -12.20 0.50 -35.69
CA ALA A 339 -11.02 1.35 -35.52
C ALA A 339 -9.97 0.74 -34.56
N VAL A 340 -10.37 0.08 -33.47
CA VAL A 340 -9.42 -0.56 -32.56
C VAL A 340 -8.86 -1.86 -33.15
N ARG A 341 -9.65 -2.61 -33.93
CA ARG A 341 -9.20 -3.85 -34.58
C ARG A 341 -8.19 -3.61 -35.70
N THR A 342 -8.29 -2.48 -36.42
CA THR A 342 -7.42 -2.13 -37.55
C THR A 342 -6.13 -1.44 -37.13
N ASN A 343 -6.12 -0.76 -35.98
CA ASN A 343 -4.95 0.00 -35.53
C ASN A 343 -3.97 -0.82 -34.69
N VAL A 344 -2.72 -0.37 -34.67
CA VAL A 344 -1.70 -0.87 -33.73
C VAL A 344 -2.05 -0.40 -32.33
N SER A 345 -2.24 -1.34 -31.41
CA SER A 345 -2.45 -1.05 -30.00
C SER A 345 -1.13 -0.69 -29.32
N GLU A 346 -0.96 0.55 -28.87
CA GLU A 346 0.27 0.99 -28.20
C GLU A 346 0.65 0.17 -26.95
N SER A 347 -0.35 -0.37 -26.24
CA SER A 347 -0.12 -1.12 -25.00
C SER A 347 0.51 -2.49 -25.24
N THR A 348 0.19 -3.10 -26.39
CA THR A 348 0.59 -4.45 -26.79
C THR A 348 1.55 -4.47 -27.99
N GLN A 349 1.66 -3.35 -28.71
CA GLN A 349 2.34 -3.21 -30.01
C GLN A 349 1.83 -4.22 -31.05
N ASN A 350 0.55 -4.59 -30.94
CA ASN A 350 -0.10 -5.60 -31.75
C ASN A 350 -1.18 -4.95 -32.63
N LEU A 351 -1.49 -5.55 -33.78
CA LEU A 351 -2.71 -5.28 -34.55
C LEU A 351 -3.77 -6.31 -34.15
N PRO A 352 -4.72 -5.99 -33.25
CA PRO A 352 -5.56 -7.01 -32.63
C PRO A 352 -6.38 -7.82 -33.63
N GLY A 353 -6.97 -7.16 -34.65
CA GLY A 353 -7.72 -7.84 -35.70
C GLY A 353 -6.82 -8.74 -36.56
N ALA A 354 -5.63 -8.25 -36.93
CA ALA A 354 -4.71 -9.06 -37.72
C ALA A 354 -4.14 -10.26 -36.96
N LEU A 355 -3.94 -10.13 -35.64
CA LEU A 355 -3.57 -11.28 -34.80
C LEU A 355 -4.70 -12.29 -34.66
N ALA A 356 -5.94 -11.83 -34.53
CA ALA A 356 -7.11 -12.69 -34.40
C ALA A 356 -7.36 -13.51 -35.67
N PHE A 357 -7.27 -12.87 -36.84
CA PHE A 357 -7.66 -13.48 -38.12
C PHE A 357 -6.49 -13.88 -39.03
N ARG A 358 -5.24 -13.58 -38.64
CA ARG A 358 -4.01 -13.73 -39.47
C ARG A 358 -4.08 -13.03 -40.83
N ARG A 359 -4.86 -11.95 -40.90
CA ARG A 359 -5.10 -11.16 -42.11
C ARG A 359 -5.30 -9.70 -41.74
N ASP A 360 -4.87 -8.78 -42.60
CA ASP A 360 -5.15 -7.37 -42.36
C ASP A 360 -6.66 -7.08 -42.47
N MET A 361 -7.12 -6.11 -41.68
CA MET A 361 -8.55 -5.80 -41.52
C MET A 361 -9.05 -4.78 -42.54
N LEU A 362 -8.16 -4.01 -43.19
CA LEU A 362 -8.52 -3.04 -44.24
C LEU A 362 -8.27 -3.63 -45.62
N HIS A 363 -7.12 -4.25 -45.79
CA HIS A 363 -6.73 -4.98 -46.98
C HIS A 363 -6.82 -6.46 -46.65
N ASN A 364 -7.61 -7.22 -47.41
CA ASN A 364 -7.77 -8.66 -47.18
C ASN A 364 -6.52 -9.43 -47.63
N ILE A 365 -5.38 -9.18 -46.99
CA ILE A 365 -4.06 -9.76 -47.27
C ILE A 365 -3.56 -10.57 -46.06
N PRO A 366 -2.91 -11.73 -46.28
CA PRO A 366 -2.33 -12.50 -45.19
C PRO A 366 -1.30 -11.70 -44.40
N VAL A 367 -1.35 -11.82 -43.07
CA VAL A 367 -0.36 -11.21 -42.15
C VAL A 367 0.37 -12.32 -41.40
N SER A 368 1.69 -12.31 -41.48
CA SER A 368 2.52 -13.25 -40.72
C SER A 368 2.55 -12.82 -39.24
N VAL A 369 2.30 -13.77 -38.36
CA VAL A 369 2.22 -13.55 -36.91
C VAL A 369 3.18 -14.48 -36.18
N ASP A 370 4.18 -13.89 -35.55
CA ASP A 370 5.12 -14.58 -34.66
C ASP A 370 4.62 -14.49 -33.21
N LEU A 371 3.82 -15.48 -32.81
CA LEU A 371 3.29 -15.60 -31.45
C LEU A 371 4.40 -15.77 -30.40
N PRO A 372 5.45 -16.60 -30.62
CA PRO A 372 6.61 -16.65 -29.72
C PRO A 372 7.25 -15.28 -29.47
N ALA A 373 7.48 -14.48 -30.52
CA ALA A 373 8.05 -13.14 -30.37
C ALA A 373 7.12 -12.20 -29.57
N ILE A 374 5.81 -12.27 -29.79
CA ILE A 374 4.82 -11.51 -29.00
C ILE A 374 4.88 -11.91 -27.52
N GLN A 375 4.93 -13.22 -27.24
CA GLN A 375 5.03 -13.74 -25.88
C GLN A 375 6.32 -13.30 -25.20
N GLN A 376 7.47 -13.36 -25.90
CA GLN A 376 8.76 -12.91 -25.39
C GLN A 376 8.78 -11.42 -25.07
N ARG A 377 8.19 -10.57 -25.94
CA ARG A 377 8.06 -9.12 -25.66
C ARG A 377 7.20 -8.85 -24.43
N ARG A 378 6.09 -9.59 -24.26
CA ARG A 378 5.24 -9.49 -23.07
C ARG A 378 5.99 -9.92 -21.82
N GLN A 379 6.75 -11.01 -21.88
CA GLN A 379 7.58 -11.48 -20.78
C GLN A 379 8.62 -10.44 -20.38
N ALA A 380 9.37 -9.89 -21.34
CA ALA A 380 10.38 -8.86 -21.10
C ALA A 380 9.78 -7.60 -20.45
N LYS A 381 8.57 -7.19 -20.85
CA LYS A 381 7.86 -6.06 -20.23
C LYS A 381 7.50 -6.35 -18.77
N VAL A 382 6.96 -7.54 -18.49
CA VAL A 382 6.62 -7.97 -17.13
C VAL A 382 7.87 -8.03 -16.25
N ASP A 383 8.98 -8.56 -16.76
CA ASP A 383 10.25 -8.65 -16.05
C ASP A 383 10.80 -7.25 -15.72
N ALA A 384 10.79 -6.33 -16.69
CA ALA A 384 11.20 -4.95 -16.49
C ALA A 384 10.34 -4.21 -15.45
N ASP A 385 9.02 -4.40 -15.48
CA ASP A 385 8.11 -3.84 -14.49
C ASP A 385 8.35 -4.41 -13.09
N LEU A 386 8.58 -5.72 -12.99
CA LEU A 386 8.92 -6.37 -11.71
C LEU A 386 10.25 -5.85 -11.14
N LEU A 387 11.29 -5.69 -11.97
CA LEU A 387 12.56 -5.11 -11.55
C LEU A 387 12.38 -3.67 -11.03
N ARG A 388 11.58 -2.86 -11.73
CA ARG A 388 11.27 -1.49 -11.32
C ARG A 388 10.46 -1.42 -10.02
N LEU A 389 9.54 -2.35 -9.79
CA LEU A 389 8.79 -2.44 -8.54
C LEU A 389 9.68 -2.91 -7.39
N ASN A 390 10.49 -3.94 -7.62
CA ASN A 390 11.37 -4.53 -6.61
C ASN A 390 12.51 -3.58 -6.20
N SER A 391 13.02 -2.72 -7.10
CA SER A 391 14.06 -1.74 -6.76
C SER A 391 13.64 -0.72 -5.70
N LYS A 392 12.33 -0.53 -5.50
CA LYS A 392 11.76 0.35 -4.48
C LYS A 392 11.42 -0.36 -3.17
N ARG A 393 11.63 -1.68 -3.09
CA ARG A 393 11.25 -2.52 -1.95
C ARG A 393 12.48 -2.97 -1.17
N TYR A 394 12.28 -3.35 0.09
CA TYR A 394 13.31 -4.03 0.85
C TYR A 394 13.37 -5.49 0.45
N SER A 395 14.55 -6.00 0.15
CA SER A 395 14.76 -7.44 -0.02
C SER A 395 14.56 -8.11 1.35
N HIS A 396 13.53 -8.94 1.46
CA HIS A 396 13.23 -9.69 2.68
C HIS A 396 12.68 -11.07 2.34
N GLY A 397 13.25 -12.10 2.96
CA GLY A 397 12.80 -13.48 2.84
C GLY A 397 12.02 -13.88 4.08
N TYR A 398 10.69 -13.86 3.99
CA TYR A 398 9.79 -14.23 5.08
C TYR A 398 9.99 -15.67 5.53
N ARG A 399 9.88 -15.92 6.84
CA ARG A 399 10.03 -17.26 7.44
C ARG A 399 8.80 -17.64 8.29
N ILE A 400 8.55 -18.95 8.41
CA ILE A 400 7.53 -19.47 9.34
C ILE A 400 7.94 -19.08 10.77
N GLY A 401 6.96 -18.62 11.56
CA GLY A 401 7.16 -18.13 12.93
C GLY A 401 7.55 -16.65 13.04
N GLU A 402 7.93 -16.00 11.93
CA GLU A 402 8.22 -14.58 11.91
C GLU A 402 6.94 -13.76 12.17
N ARG A 403 7.08 -12.61 12.85
CA ARG A 403 5.97 -11.71 13.16
C ARG A 403 5.85 -10.64 12.08
N VAL A 404 4.62 -10.37 11.65
CA VAL A 404 4.32 -9.36 10.65
C VAL A 404 3.12 -8.52 11.05
N LEU A 405 3.10 -7.28 10.58
CA LEU A 405 1.96 -6.40 10.65
C LEU A 405 1.15 -6.46 9.34
N LYS A 406 -0.17 -6.38 9.45
CA LYS A 406 -1.09 -6.32 8.32
C LYS A 406 -1.61 -4.89 8.14
N LEU A 407 -1.61 -4.41 6.91
CA LEU A 407 -2.14 -3.09 6.56
C LEU A 407 -3.66 -3.04 6.78
N ILE A 408 -4.14 -2.04 7.52
CA ILE A 408 -5.57 -1.77 7.69
C ILE A 408 -6.09 -1.08 6.43
N HIS A 409 -7.16 -1.60 5.84
CA HIS A 409 -7.84 -0.99 4.70
C HIS A 409 -8.83 0.07 5.20
N ASP A 410 -8.79 1.26 4.59
CA ASP A 410 -9.64 2.41 4.93
C ASP A 410 -9.66 2.82 6.43
N PRO A 411 -8.49 3.04 7.05
CA PRO A 411 -8.44 3.50 8.44
C PRO A 411 -9.00 4.92 8.58
N ILE A 412 -9.63 5.20 9.71
CA ILE A 412 -10.06 6.56 10.05
C ILE A 412 -8.80 7.41 10.33
N LYS A 413 -8.91 8.73 10.23
CA LYS A 413 -7.76 9.66 10.26
C LYS A 413 -6.79 9.47 11.42
N LEU A 414 -7.27 9.01 12.59
CA LEU A 414 -6.49 8.82 13.82
C LEU A 414 -6.20 7.35 14.15
N ASP A 415 -6.64 6.41 13.32
CA ASP A 415 -6.43 4.99 13.56
C ASP A 415 -4.99 4.58 13.22
N ASP A 416 -4.57 3.47 13.83
CA ASP A 416 -3.39 2.75 13.39
C ASP A 416 -3.49 2.44 11.89
N ARG A 417 -2.33 2.44 11.23
CA ARG A 417 -2.22 2.03 9.83
C ARG A 417 -2.01 0.53 9.70
N TRP A 418 -1.49 -0.09 10.75
CA TRP A 418 -1.10 -1.49 10.74
C TRP A 418 -1.62 -2.22 11.99
N GLU A 419 -2.21 -3.40 11.80
CA GLU A 419 -2.66 -4.31 12.85
C GLU A 419 -1.70 -5.50 13.05
N GLY A 420 -1.74 -6.14 14.22
CA GLY A 420 -0.88 -7.27 14.60
C GLY A 420 -0.02 -6.99 15.85
N PRO A 421 1.18 -7.59 15.99
CA PRO A 421 1.84 -8.51 15.07
C PRO A 421 1.20 -9.90 15.06
N TYR A 422 1.14 -10.51 13.87
CA TYR A 422 0.66 -11.87 13.66
C TYR A 422 1.80 -12.80 13.24
N PRO A 423 1.86 -14.04 13.75
CA PRO A 423 2.87 -15.01 13.33
C PRO A 423 2.55 -15.57 11.93
N ILE A 424 3.58 -15.74 11.11
CA ILE A 424 3.49 -16.43 9.83
C ILE A 424 3.40 -17.94 10.06
N THR A 425 2.35 -18.58 9.53
CA THR A 425 2.18 -20.04 9.56
C THR A 425 2.65 -20.71 8.28
N ARG A 426 2.60 -20.00 7.14
CA ARG A 426 3.07 -20.52 5.85
C ARG A 426 3.63 -19.42 4.94
N VAL A 427 4.74 -19.70 4.28
CA VAL A 427 5.33 -18.86 3.24
C VAL A 427 5.07 -19.49 1.88
N HIS A 428 4.55 -18.73 0.92
CA HIS A 428 4.23 -19.23 -0.42
C HIS A 428 5.25 -18.71 -1.44
N SER A 429 5.54 -19.51 -2.46
CA SER A 429 6.45 -19.14 -3.57
C SER A 429 5.99 -17.93 -4.39
N HIS A 430 4.70 -17.58 -4.33
CA HIS A 430 4.07 -16.53 -5.13
C HIS A 430 4.08 -15.14 -4.46
N GLY A 431 4.94 -14.90 -3.48
CA GLY A 431 5.00 -13.62 -2.77
C GLY A 431 3.78 -13.38 -1.88
N ASN A 432 3.22 -14.46 -1.32
CA ASN A 432 2.13 -14.40 -0.36
C ASN A 432 2.58 -15.09 0.94
N VAL A 433 2.06 -14.62 2.06
CA VAL A 433 2.24 -15.25 3.38
C VAL A 433 0.87 -15.54 3.99
N THR A 434 0.76 -16.65 4.70
CA THR A 434 -0.42 -16.94 5.54
C THR A 434 -0.03 -16.65 6.98
N MET A 435 -0.86 -15.86 7.65
CA MET A 435 -0.71 -15.50 9.05
C MET A 435 -1.90 -15.98 9.86
N GLU A 436 -1.68 -16.19 11.15
CA GLU A 436 -2.74 -16.50 12.10
C GLU A 436 -3.17 -15.23 12.84
N LEU A 437 -4.42 -14.80 12.63
CA LEU A 437 -4.95 -13.61 13.28
C LEU A 437 -5.35 -13.90 14.73
N ARG A 438 -5.99 -15.06 14.93
CA ARG A 438 -6.46 -15.63 16.20
C ARG A 438 -6.46 -17.15 16.05
N ALA A 439 -6.53 -17.88 17.16
CA ALA A 439 -6.55 -19.34 17.15
C ALA A 439 -7.54 -19.90 16.12
N GLY A 440 -7.02 -20.55 15.08
CA GLY A 440 -7.82 -21.16 14.00
C GLY A 440 -8.30 -20.23 12.88
N ILE A 441 -8.04 -18.92 12.96
CA ILE A 441 -8.37 -17.94 11.91
C ILE A 441 -7.10 -17.59 11.14
N LEU A 442 -7.00 -18.13 9.92
CA LEU A 442 -5.88 -17.90 9.01
C LEU A 442 -6.25 -16.89 7.92
N GLU A 443 -5.36 -15.96 7.62
CA GLU A 443 -5.50 -15.02 6.52
C GLU A 443 -4.29 -15.11 5.59
N ARG A 444 -4.54 -15.16 4.27
CA ARG A 444 -3.49 -15.10 3.25
C ARG A 444 -3.39 -13.69 2.71
N ILE A 445 -2.21 -13.09 2.81
CA ILE A 445 -1.96 -11.75 2.30
C ILE A 445 -0.74 -11.69 1.38
N ASN A 446 -0.74 -10.71 0.49
CA ASN A 446 0.38 -10.38 -0.36
C ASN A 446 1.43 -9.55 0.40
N ILE A 447 2.72 -9.73 0.07
CA ILE A 447 3.84 -9.03 0.71
C ILE A 447 4.03 -7.60 0.21
#